data_AF-A0A5J6GGA8-F1
#
_entry.id   AF-A0A5J6GGA8-F1
#
_cell.length_a   1.000
_cell.length_b   1.000
_cell.length_c   1.000
_cell.angle_alpha   90.00
_cell.angle_beta   90.00
_cell.angle_gamma   90.00
#
_symmetry.space_group_name_H-M   'P 1'
#
loop_
_entity.id
_entity.type
_entity.pdbx_description
1 polymer ?
#
loop_
_entity_poly.entity_id
_entity_poly.type
_entity_poly.pdbx_seq_one_letter_code
_entity_poly.pdbx_strand_id
1 'polypeptide(L)'
;MRRERGLPPGVPPVHDDAVGLTAVEAALTGTALGSLATFSSAWYIQRATTRREHESRLWERRRGVYDEAVILMHRIGHLRDEVEETGAFPERAPGDPDPVGDMTALVARMDIYGTDELLAACERVFEALDGWNRAWGAWHTQRETNPRRSASDPRWVRFLDLVKVSREAESRAIGLLRSDVHVERPPEWWKLRERHAWRKRRRTGN
;
A
#
# COMPACT_ATOMS: atom_id res chain seq x y z
N MET A 1 12.82 106.78 -23.32
CA MET A 1 12.40 105.53 -24.01
C MET A 1 13.41 104.45 -23.60
N ARG A 2 13.11 103.29 -23.04
CA ARG A 2 11.88 102.48 -22.85
C ARG A 2 12.12 101.60 -21.60
N ARG A 3 11.09 101.40 -20.76
CA ARG A 3 11.02 100.41 -19.66
C ARG A 3 11.00 98.97 -20.26
N GLU A 4 11.19 97.83 -19.57
CA GLU A 4 10.59 97.24 -18.35
C GLU A 4 11.45 96.04 -17.89
N ARG A 5 11.80 95.88 -16.60
CA ARG A 5 11.26 94.92 -15.60
C ARG A 5 10.97 93.48 -16.08
N GLY A 6 11.59 92.48 -15.43
CA GLY A 6 11.18 91.06 -15.45
C GLY A 6 11.99 90.16 -14.49
N LEU A 7 11.30 89.54 -13.53
CA LEU A 7 11.65 88.64 -12.42
C LEU A 7 12.79 87.57 -12.57
N PRO A 8 13.42 87.10 -11.46
CA PRO A 8 14.00 85.75 -11.29
C PRO A 8 12.94 84.78 -10.69
N PRO A 9 13.15 83.47 -10.42
CA PRO A 9 14.19 82.50 -10.79
C PRO A 9 13.58 81.21 -11.45
N GLY A 10 14.43 80.33 -12.00
CA GLY A 10 14.05 78.97 -12.42
C GLY A 10 15.30 78.27 -12.95
N VAL A 11 15.65 77.05 -12.61
CA VAL A 11 14.93 75.88 -12.11
C VAL A 11 15.99 75.05 -11.36
N PRO A 12 15.78 74.53 -10.14
CA PRO A 12 16.73 73.59 -9.55
C PRO A 12 16.79 72.33 -10.42
N PRO A 13 17.94 71.65 -10.58
CA PRO A 13 17.98 70.37 -11.26
C PRO A 13 16.99 69.45 -10.57
N VAL A 14 15.99 68.98 -11.33
CA VAL A 14 15.13 67.89 -10.91
C VAL A 14 16.04 66.69 -10.80
N HIS A 15 16.43 66.35 -9.58
CA HIS A 15 17.11 65.12 -9.26
C HIS A 15 16.21 63.96 -9.71
N ASP A 16 16.63 63.26 -10.76
CA ASP A 16 16.10 61.97 -11.22
C ASP A 16 16.37 60.82 -10.21
N ASP A 17 16.73 61.16 -8.97
CA ASP A 17 17.12 60.21 -7.93
C ASP A 17 15.91 59.54 -7.26
N ALA A 18 14.71 60.15 -7.34
CA ALA A 18 13.49 59.64 -6.72
C ALA A 18 12.88 58.44 -7.48
N VAL A 19 13.03 58.40 -8.81
CA VAL A 19 12.51 57.31 -9.66
C VAL A 19 13.44 56.08 -9.60
N GLY A 20 14.75 56.30 -9.46
CA GLY A 20 15.73 55.22 -9.28
C GLY A 20 15.55 54.47 -7.96
N LEU A 21 15.31 55.18 -6.85
CA LEU A 21 15.09 54.58 -5.53
C LEU A 21 13.81 53.74 -5.47
N THR A 22 12.71 54.23 -6.05
CA THR A 22 11.43 53.50 -6.09
C THR A 22 11.45 52.30 -7.01
N ALA A 23 12.15 52.37 -8.15
CA ALA A 23 12.34 51.21 -9.04
C ALA A 23 13.22 50.13 -8.39
N VAL A 24 14.26 50.53 -7.65
CA VAL A 24 15.14 49.62 -6.89
C VAL A 24 14.38 48.99 -5.72
N GLU A 25 13.59 49.76 -4.97
CA GLU A 25 12.74 49.24 -3.88
C GLU A 25 11.64 48.30 -4.41
N ALA A 26 11.01 48.63 -5.53
CA ALA A 26 10.02 47.77 -6.18
C ALA A 26 10.66 46.48 -6.72
N ALA A 27 11.87 46.57 -7.29
CA ALA A 27 12.63 45.41 -7.73
C ALA A 27 13.04 44.52 -6.55
N LEU A 28 13.55 45.11 -5.45
CA LEU A 28 13.91 44.37 -4.24
C LEU A 28 12.69 43.69 -3.60
N THR A 29 11.55 44.40 -3.54
CA THR A 29 10.30 43.85 -3.00
C THR A 29 9.73 42.74 -3.90
N GLY A 30 9.75 42.93 -5.22
CA GLY A 30 9.33 41.92 -6.19
C GLY A 30 10.22 40.68 -6.17
N THR A 31 11.54 40.85 -5.99
CA THR A 31 12.51 39.75 -5.88
C THR A 31 12.34 39.00 -4.56
N ALA A 32 12.10 39.72 -3.46
CA ALA A 32 11.80 39.12 -2.16
C ALA A 32 10.50 38.31 -2.19
N LEU A 33 9.42 38.84 -2.77
CA LEU A 33 8.16 38.12 -2.95
C LEU A 33 8.29 36.91 -3.89
N GLY A 34 9.04 37.06 -4.99
CA GLY A 34 9.34 35.97 -5.92
C GLY A 34 10.14 34.83 -5.28
N SER A 35 11.11 35.17 -4.42
CA SER A 35 11.90 34.19 -3.67
C SER A 35 11.03 33.44 -2.64
N LEU A 36 10.17 34.14 -1.88
CA LEU A 36 9.23 33.52 -0.94
C LEU A 36 8.22 32.59 -1.63
N ALA A 37 7.68 32.98 -2.78
CA ALA A 37 6.80 32.12 -3.60
C ALA A 37 7.53 30.86 -4.11
N THR A 38 8.81 30.99 -4.46
CA THR A 38 9.64 29.85 -4.91
C THR A 38 9.99 28.91 -3.76
N PHE A 39 10.37 29.44 -2.58
CA PHE A 39 10.66 28.63 -1.39
C PHE A 39 9.43 27.90 -0.86
N SER A 40 8.27 28.55 -0.82
CA SER A 40 7.01 27.92 -0.43
C SER A 40 6.58 26.83 -1.41
N SER A 41 6.72 27.07 -2.72
CA SER A 41 6.46 26.04 -3.74
C SER A 41 7.43 24.87 -3.62
N ALA A 42 8.73 25.13 -3.44
CA ALA A 42 9.73 24.10 -3.23
C ALA A 42 9.46 23.30 -1.95
N TRP A 43 9.08 23.95 -0.85
CA TRP A 43 8.69 23.30 0.41
C TRP A 43 7.45 22.42 0.25
N TYR A 44 6.41 22.90 -0.46
CA TYR A 44 5.22 22.11 -0.74
C TYR A 44 5.53 20.90 -1.65
N ILE A 45 6.35 21.10 -2.68
CA ILE A 45 6.79 20.03 -3.56
C ILE A 45 7.62 19.01 -2.77
N GLN A 46 8.56 19.47 -1.95
CA GLN A 46 9.42 18.63 -1.13
C GLN A 46 8.62 17.86 -0.08
N ARG A 47 7.64 18.49 0.56
CA ARG A 47 6.73 17.81 1.50
C ARG A 47 5.82 16.81 0.78
N ALA A 48 5.37 17.13 -0.42
CA ALA A 48 4.58 16.23 -1.26
C ALA A 48 5.41 15.05 -1.80
N THR A 49 6.68 15.25 -2.15
CA THR A 49 7.59 14.16 -2.56
C THR A 49 7.96 13.30 -1.38
N THR A 50 8.31 13.86 -0.21
CA THR A 50 8.57 13.08 1.01
C THR A 50 7.35 12.24 1.41
N ARG A 51 6.14 12.80 1.29
CA ARG A 51 4.90 12.05 1.55
C ARG A 51 4.68 10.94 0.53
N ARG A 52 4.87 11.20 -0.77
CA ARG A 52 4.75 10.18 -1.83
C ARG A 52 5.80 9.09 -1.70
N GLU A 53 7.03 9.43 -1.35
CA GLU A 53 8.10 8.47 -1.09
C GLU A 53 7.79 7.62 0.13
N HIS A 54 7.24 8.21 1.19
CA HIS A 54 6.81 7.48 2.37
C HIS A 54 5.65 6.51 2.05
N GLU A 55 4.61 6.99 1.35
CA GLU A 55 3.49 6.18 0.88
C GLU A 55 3.97 5.05 -0.06
N SER A 56 4.92 5.34 -0.96
CA SER A 56 5.54 4.34 -1.83
C SER A 56 6.33 3.29 -1.07
N ARG A 57 7.12 3.67 -0.05
CA ARG A 57 7.86 2.72 0.79
C ARG A 57 6.93 1.85 1.64
N LEU A 58 5.84 2.43 2.16
CA LEU A 58 4.84 1.67 2.89
C LEU A 58 4.12 0.67 1.99
N TRP A 59 3.77 1.08 0.77
CA TRP A 59 3.19 0.18 -0.22
C TRP A 59 4.13 -0.96 -0.60
N GLU A 60 5.42 -0.67 -0.81
CA GLU A 60 6.42 -1.70 -1.12
C GLU A 60 6.55 -2.71 0.03
N ARG A 61 6.56 -2.24 1.28
CA ARG A 61 6.56 -3.12 2.46
C ARG A 61 5.30 -3.97 2.54
N ARG A 62 4.12 -3.36 2.33
CA ARG A 62 2.83 -4.07 2.30
C ARG A 62 2.82 -5.16 1.23
N ARG A 63 3.26 -4.83 0.02
CA ARG A 63 3.40 -5.78 -1.09
C ARG A 63 4.29 -6.96 -0.71
N GLY A 64 5.44 -6.72 -0.08
CA GLY A 64 6.31 -7.78 0.40
C GLY A 64 5.59 -8.75 1.35
N VAL A 65 4.83 -8.22 2.32
CA VAL A 65 4.05 -9.06 3.24
C VAL A 65 2.95 -9.85 2.51
N TYR A 66 2.34 -9.28 1.48
CA TYR A 66 1.29 -9.93 0.69
C TYR A 66 1.83 -11.05 -0.19
N ASP A 67 2.96 -10.83 -0.85
CA ASP A 67 3.64 -11.85 -1.65
C ASP A 67 4.01 -13.04 -0.76
N GLU A 68 4.53 -12.78 0.44
CA GLU A 68 4.84 -13.82 1.42
C GLU A 68 3.59 -14.57 1.90
N ALA A 69 2.47 -13.88 2.11
CA ALA A 69 1.21 -14.51 2.48
C ALA A 69 0.75 -15.52 1.41
N VAL A 70 0.78 -15.11 0.14
CA VAL A 70 0.38 -15.98 -0.98
C VAL A 70 1.29 -17.20 -1.08
N ILE A 71 2.61 -17.02 -0.98
CA ILE A 71 3.58 -18.12 -1.01
C ILE A 71 3.30 -19.11 0.12
N LEU A 72 3.10 -18.61 1.34
CA LEU A 72 2.88 -19.44 2.52
C LEU A 72 1.55 -20.20 2.41
N MET A 73 0.47 -19.55 1.99
CA MET A 73 -0.82 -20.19 1.76
C MET A 73 -0.73 -21.29 0.69
N HIS A 74 0.03 -21.08 -0.39
CA HIS A 74 0.26 -22.13 -1.39
C HIS A 74 1.05 -23.31 -0.83
N ARG A 75 2.07 -23.07 0.00
CA ARG A 75 2.83 -24.15 0.67
C ARG A 75 1.95 -24.96 1.62
N ILE A 76 1.12 -24.28 2.42
CA ILE A 76 0.15 -24.93 3.30
C ILE A 76 -0.85 -25.75 2.48
N GLY A 77 -1.36 -25.18 1.38
CA GLY A 77 -2.27 -25.88 0.49
C GLY A 77 -1.67 -27.15 -0.10
N HIS A 78 -0.42 -27.09 -0.56
CA HIS A 78 0.30 -28.25 -1.08
C HIS A 78 0.50 -29.33 -0.01
N LEU A 79 0.98 -28.95 1.17
CA LEU A 79 1.16 -29.86 2.31
C LEU A 79 -0.15 -30.55 2.68
N ARG A 80 -1.25 -29.79 2.76
CA ARG A 80 -2.57 -30.31 3.07
C ARG A 80 -3.04 -31.32 2.03
N ASP A 81 -2.87 -31.00 0.74
CA ASP A 81 -3.28 -31.89 -0.36
C ASP A 81 -2.46 -33.20 -0.35
N GLU A 82 -1.16 -33.12 -0.07
CA GLU A 82 -0.29 -34.29 0.08
C GLU A 82 -0.68 -35.16 1.29
N VAL A 83 -0.95 -34.54 2.44
CA VAL A 83 -1.40 -35.26 3.66
C VAL A 83 -2.77 -35.89 3.44
N GLU A 84 -3.68 -35.23 2.71
CA GLU A 84 -4.97 -35.80 2.35
C GLU A 84 -4.82 -37.02 1.42
N GLU A 85 -3.94 -36.92 0.42
CA GLU A 85 -3.70 -37.97 -0.59
C GLU A 85 -2.96 -39.18 -0.03
N THR A 86 -1.98 -38.96 0.84
CA THR A 86 -1.11 -40.04 1.36
C THR A 86 -1.54 -40.51 2.74
N GLY A 87 -2.15 -39.64 3.54
CA GLY A 87 -2.40 -39.84 4.96
C GLY A 87 -1.15 -39.64 5.82
N ALA A 88 -0.02 -39.23 5.25
CA ALA A 88 1.24 -39.04 5.97
C ALA A 88 1.72 -37.60 5.82
N PHE A 89 2.36 -37.08 6.87
CA PHE A 89 3.15 -35.85 6.72
C PHE A 89 4.45 -36.18 5.99
N PRO A 90 4.87 -35.35 5.01
CA PRO A 90 6.17 -35.52 4.37
C PRO A 90 7.30 -35.42 5.41
N GLU A 91 8.31 -36.26 5.26
CA GLU A 91 9.54 -36.16 6.07
C GLU A 91 10.23 -34.84 5.73
N ARG A 92 10.44 -34.00 6.76
CA ARG A 92 11.16 -32.72 6.60
C ARG A 92 12.66 -32.93 6.74
N ALA A 93 13.42 -32.43 5.78
CA ALA A 93 14.85 -32.31 5.90
C ALA A 93 15.22 -31.16 6.86
N PRO A 94 16.39 -31.22 7.53
CA PRO A 94 16.90 -30.09 8.28
C PRO A 94 17.05 -28.84 7.38
N GLY A 95 16.36 -27.76 7.73
CA GLY A 95 16.36 -26.51 6.97
C GLY A 95 15.15 -26.34 6.03
N ASP A 96 14.26 -27.31 5.93
CA ASP A 96 12.99 -27.13 5.24
C ASP A 96 12.15 -26.04 5.94
N PRO A 97 11.45 -25.20 5.17
CA PRO A 97 10.58 -24.18 5.74
C PRO A 97 9.50 -24.83 6.61
N ASP A 98 9.27 -24.28 7.81
CA ASP A 98 8.21 -24.71 8.72
C ASP A 98 6.97 -23.83 8.53
N PRO A 99 5.94 -24.29 7.79
CA PRO A 99 4.81 -23.43 7.45
C PRO A 99 4.04 -22.97 8.68
N VAL A 100 4.07 -23.74 9.77
CA VAL A 100 3.39 -23.41 11.03
C VAL A 100 4.12 -22.27 11.74
N GLY A 101 5.44 -22.36 11.88
CA GLY A 101 6.27 -21.27 12.42
C GLY A 101 6.20 -20.00 11.58
N ASP A 102 6.23 -20.13 10.24
CA ASP A 102 6.18 -19.01 9.30
C ASP A 102 4.86 -18.22 9.40
N MET A 103 3.74 -18.89 9.73
CA MET A 103 2.43 -18.24 9.87
C MET A 103 2.39 -17.23 11.03
N THR A 104 3.06 -17.52 12.14
CA THR A 104 3.09 -16.59 13.29
C THR A 104 3.78 -15.27 12.91
N ALA A 105 4.91 -15.38 12.20
CA ALA A 105 5.63 -14.22 11.69
C ALA A 105 4.84 -13.46 10.61
N LEU A 106 4.03 -14.17 9.81
CA LEU A 106 3.14 -13.54 8.85
C LEU A 106 2.02 -12.75 9.52
N VAL A 107 1.32 -13.33 10.50
CA VAL A 107 0.23 -12.65 11.24
C VAL A 107 0.74 -11.37 11.90
N ALA A 108 1.90 -11.43 12.56
CA ALA A 108 2.51 -10.24 13.18
C ALA A 108 2.85 -9.13 12.17
N ARG A 109 3.22 -9.49 10.93
CA ARG A 109 3.48 -8.48 9.88
C ARG A 109 2.20 -7.98 9.23
N MET A 110 1.17 -8.80 9.14
CA MET A 110 -0.17 -8.38 8.72
C MET A 110 -0.81 -7.42 9.72
N ASP A 111 -0.52 -7.54 11.02
CA ASP A 111 -0.96 -6.58 12.03
C ASP A 111 -0.36 -5.18 11.80
N ILE A 112 0.87 -5.11 11.31
CA ILE A 112 1.56 -3.83 11.04
C ILE A 112 1.17 -3.24 9.68
N TYR A 113 1.05 -4.09 8.65
CA TYR A 113 0.97 -3.63 7.25
C TYR A 113 -0.34 -3.96 6.55
N GLY A 114 -1.10 -4.95 7.03
CA GLY A 114 -2.36 -5.40 6.43
C GLY A 114 -3.55 -4.51 6.78
N THR A 115 -4.73 -4.89 6.27
CA THR A 115 -6.02 -4.38 6.73
C THR A 115 -6.59 -5.30 7.80
N ASP A 116 -7.47 -4.80 8.67
CA ASP A 116 -8.10 -5.61 9.72
C ASP A 116 -8.84 -6.83 9.13
N GLU A 117 -9.50 -6.66 7.98
CA GLU A 117 -10.19 -7.75 7.29
C GLU A 117 -9.22 -8.85 6.81
N LEU A 118 -8.05 -8.45 6.32
CA LEU A 118 -7.02 -9.35 5.84
C LEU A 118 -6.30 -10.05 7.00
N LEU A 119 -6.02 -9.32 8.09
CA LEU A 119 -5.48 -9.89 9.32
C LEU A 119 -6.40 -10.98 9.86
N ALA A 120 -7.69 -10.67 10.03
CA ALA A 120 -8.69 -11.64 10.49
C ALA A 120 -8.85 -12.84 9.54
N ALA A 121 -8.62 -12.66 8.23
CA ALA A 121 -8.59 -13.77 7.28
C ALA A 121 -7.35 -14.66 7.46
N CYS A 122 -6.17 -14.07 7.65
CA CYS A 122 -4.93 -14.80 7.93
C CYS A 122 -4.99 -15.57 9.26
N GLU A 123 -5.57 -14.98 10.31
CA GLU A 123 -5.81 -15.65 11.59
C GLU A 123 -6.70 -16.88 11.41
N ARG A 124 -7.79 -16.78 10.65
CA ARG A 124 -8.65 -17.92 10.33
C ARG A 124 -7.94 -19.02 9.55
N VAL A 125 -7.02 -18.66 8.65
CA VAL A 125 -6.17 -19.65 7.95
C VAL A 125 -5.29 -20.38 8.96
N PHE A 126 -4.69 -19.66 9.90
CA PHE A 126 -3.86 -20.25 10.95
C PHE A 126 -4.65 -21.19 11.87
N GLU A 127 -5.83 -20.77 12.32
CA GLU A 127 -6.74 -21.60 13.12
C GLU A 127 -7.16 -22.87 12.37
N ALA A 128 -7.47 -22.75 11.08
CA ALA A 128 -7.84 -23.90 10.26
C ALA A 128 -6.66 -24.86 10.07
N LEU A 129 -5.44 -24.35 9.86
CA LEU A 129 -4.20 -25.12 9.78
C LEU A 129 -3.97 -25.94 11.05
N ASP A 130 -3.99 -25.28 12.21
CA ASP A 130 -3.84 -25.96 13.50
C ASP A 130 -4.97 -26.98 13.72
N GLY A 131 -6.20 -26.64 13.33
CA GLY A 131 -7.36 -27.52 13.41
C GLY A 131 -7.18 -28.84 12.66
N TRP A 132 -6.87 -28.79 11.36
CA TRP A 132 -6.71 -30.02 10.58
C TRP A 132 -5.44 -30.78 10.98
N ASN A 133 -4.36 -30.11 11.36
CA ASN A 133 -3.13 -30.76 11.84
C ASN A 133 -3.38 -31.55 13.14
N ARG A 134 -4.11 -30.97 14.11
CA ARG A 134 -4.51 -31.68 15.33
C ARG A 134 -5.43 -32.86 15.03
N ALA A 135 -6.36 -32.71 14.09
CA ALA A 135 -7.25 -33.80 13.71
C ALA A 135 -6.50 -34.95 13.04
N TRP A 136 -5.55 -34.65 12.16
CA TRP A 136 -4.64 -35.65 11.61
C TRP A 136 -3.87 -36.36 12.71
N GLY A 137 -3.28 -35.62 13.66
CA GLY A 137 -2.54 -36.21 14.79
C GLY A 137 -3.41 -37.14 15.63
N ALA A 138 -4.66 -36.77 15.89
CA ALA A 138 -5.62 -37.59 16.63
C ALA A 138 -6.04 -38.87 15.89
N TRP A 139 -6.12 -38.81 14.56
CA TRP A 139 -6.36 -39.98 13.71
C TRP A 139 -5.11 -40.88 13.64
N HIS A 140 -3.95 -40.32 13.33
CA HIS A 140 -2.70 -41.05 13.14
C HIS A 140 -2.23 -41.77 14.42
N THR A 141 -2.46 -41.18 15.59
CA THR A 141 -2.05 -41.76 16.89
C THR A 141 -3.09 -42.70 17.51
N GLN A 142 -4.17 -43.04 16.80
CA GLN A 142 -5.20 -43.92 17.34
C GLN A 142 -4.68 -45.35 17.56
N ARG A 143 -4.69 -45.80 18.82
CA ARG A 143 -4.18 -47.12 19.22
C ARG A 143 -5.21 -48.24 19.08
N GLU A 144 -6.48 -47.92 19.16
CA GLU A 144 -7.56 -48.92 19.36
C GLU A 144 -8.03 -49.57 18.07
N THR A 145 -8.03 -48.84 16.95
CA THR A 145 -8.68 -49.26 15.69
C THR A 145 -7.73 -49.45 14.52
N ASN A 146 -6.44 -49.08 14.68
CA ASN A 146 -5.47 -48.85 13.62
C ASN A 146 -5.93 -47.69 12.68
N PRO A 147 -5.12 -46.67 12.36
CA PRO A 147 -5.50 -45.62 11.41
C PRO A 147 -6.00 -46.16 10.07
N ARG A 148 -7.26 -45.84 9.71
CA ARG A 148 -7.85 -46.22 8.41
C ARG A 148 -8.32 -44.97 7.68
N ARG A 149 -7.93 -44.83 6.41
CA ARG A 149 -8.41 -43.78 5.52
C ARG A 149 -9.73 -44.19 4.88
N SER A 150 -10.79 -44.21 5.69
CA SER A 150 -12.11 -44.72 5.30
C SER A 150 -13.22 -43.81 5.80
N ALA A 151 -14.35 -43.77 5.07
CA ALA A 151 -15.56 -43.09 5.51
C ALA A 151 -16.16 -43.66 6.81
N SER A 152 -15.76 -44.89 7.19
CA SER A 152 -16.15 -45.52 8.45
C SER A 152 -15.28 -45.11 9.65
N ASP A 153 -14.16 -44.42 9.42
CA ASP A 153 -13.31 -43.90 10.49
C ASP A 153 -13.72 -42.43 10.79
N PRO A 154 -14.39 -42.17 11.93
CA PRO A 154 -14.88 -40.83 12.24
C PRO A 154 -13.75 -39.81 12.46
N ARG A 155 -12.53 -40.25 12.83
CA ARG A 155 -11.40 -39.33 12.99
C ARG A 155 -10.83 -38.92 11.64
N TRP A 156 -10.82 -39.84 10.68
CA TRP A 156 -10.48 -39.53 9.29
C TRP A 156 -11.49 -38.56 8.66
N VAL A 157 -12.79 -38.82 8.83
CA VAL A 157 -13.85 -37.92 8.34
C VAL A 157 -13.71 -36.52 8.93
N ARG A 158 -13.46 -36.41 10.24
CA ARG A 158 -13.23 -35.12 10.89
C ARG A 158 -12.00 -34.39 10.34
N PHE A 159 -10.92 -35.11 10.05
CA PHE A 159 -9.75 -34.53 9.39
C PHE A 159 -10.11 -33.95 8.02
N LEU A 160 -10.85 -34.70 7.19
CA LEU A 160 -11.29 -34.23 5.87
C LEU A 160 -12.22 -33.01 5.96
N ASP A 161 -13.12 -32.96 6.93
CA ASP A 161 -13.98 -31.80 7.16
C ASP A 161 -13.16 -30.54 7.48
N LEU A 162 -12.12 -30.68 8.31
CA LEU A 162 -11.24 -29.56 8.67
C LEU A 162 -10.30 -29.15 7.52
N VAL A 163 -9.87 -30.09 6.69
CA VAL A 163 -9.17 -29.82 5.42
C VAL A 163 -10.03 -28.94 4.50
N LYS A 164 -11.34 -29.24 4.41
CA LYS A 164 -12.28 -28.41 3.64
C LYS A 164 -12.40 -26.98 4.22
N VAL A 165 -12.52 -26.85 5.53
CA VAL A 165 -12.54 -25.53 6.20
C VAL A 165 -11.25 -24.74 5.92
N SER A 166 -10.09 -25.40 5.93
CA SER A 166 -8.79 -24.77 5.56
C SER A 166 -8.81 -24.23 4.14
N ARG A 167 -9.30 -25.00 3.17
CA ARG A 167 -9.41 -24.56 1.77
C ARG A 167 -10.30 -23.33 1.62
N GLU A 168 -11.42 -23.29 2.33
CA GLU A 168 -12.34 -22.16 2.31
C GLU A 168 -11.71 -20.90 2.94
N ALA A 169 -11.00 -21.05 4.07
CA ALA A 169 -10.29 -19.96 4.72
C ALA A 169 -9.18 -19.37 3.83
N GLU A 170 -8.36 -20.24 3.22
CA GLU A 170 -7.30 -19.83 2.29
C GLU A 170 -7.86 -19.13 1.06
N SER A 171 -8.89 -19.69 0.44
CA SER A 171 -9.54 -19.09 -0.74
C SER A 171 -10.06 -17.70 -0.44
N ARG A 172 -10.61 -17.50 0.76
CA ARG A 172 -11.09 -16.19 1.22
C ARG A 172 -9.96 -15.20 1.41
N ALA A 173 -8.88 -15.61 2.08
CA ALA A 173 -7.72 -14.76 2.31
C ALA A 173 -7.05 -14.35 0.98
N ILE A 174 -6.87 -15.28 0.04
CA ILE A 174 -6.37 -15.00 -1.32
C ILE A 174 -7.33 -14.06 -2.08
N GLY A 175 -8.64 -14.25 -1.95
CA GLY A 175 -9.64 -13.36 -2.54
C GLY A 175 -9.51 -11.91 -2.03
N LEU A 176 -9.33 -11.75 -0.72
CA LEU A 176 -9.11 -10.43 -0.09
C LEU A 176 -7.80 -9.80 -0.55
N LEU A 177 -6.69 -10.55 -0.57
CA LEU A 177 -5.40 -10.09 -1.08
C LEU A 177 -5.51 -9.57 -2.52
N ARG A 178 -6.17 -10.33 -3.41
CA ARG A 178 -6.40 -9.90 -4.79
C ARG A 178 -7.22 -8.61 -4.84
N SER A 179 -8.28 -8.52 -4.03
CA SER A 179 -9.10 -7.31 -4.01
C SER A 179 -8.31 -6.09 -3.54
N ASP A 180 -7.48 -6.22 -2.50
CA ASP A 180 -6.70 -5.11 -1.95
C ASP A 180 -5.61 -4.64 -2.93
N VAL A 181 -4.94 -5.57 -3.62
CA VAL A 181 -3.93 -5.24 -4.65
C VAL A 181 -4.56 -4.60 -5.89
N HIS A 182 -5.78 -4.99 -6.27
CA HIS A 182 -6.47 -4.45 -7.45
C HIS A 182 -7.32 -3.20 -7.18
N VAL A 183 -7.40 -2.72 -5.93
CA VAL A 183 -8.13 -1.49 -5.55
C VAL A 183 -7.29 -0.21 -5.76
N GLU A 184 -6.39 -0.19 -6.75
CA GLU A 184 -5.96 1.07 -7.35
C GLU A 184 -7.16 1.78 -8.02
N ARG A 185 -8.03 2.40 -7.22
CA ARG A 185 -8.87 3.50 -7.69
C ARG A 185 -7.89 4.60 -8.08
N PRO A 186 -7.85 5.02 -9.36
CA PRO A 186 -7.13 6.22 -9.72
C PRO A 186 -7.64 7.33 -8.79
N PRO A 187 -6.75 8.15 -8.20
CA PRO A 187 -7.19 9.27 -7.37
C PRO A 187 -8.27 10.06 -8.10
N GLU A 188 -9.29 10.58 -7.40
CA GLU A 188 -10.42 11.27 -8.05
C GLU A 188 -10.00 12.42 -8.99
N TRP A 189 -8.81 13.01 -8.77
CA TRP A 189 -8.23 14.01 -9.65
C TRP A 189 -7.90 13.48 -11.06
N TRP A 190 -7.70 12.18 -11.24
CA TRP A 190 -7.52 11.54 -12.55
C TRP A 190 -8.79 11.59 -13.40
N LYS A 191 -9.96 11.32 -12.79
CA LYS A 191 -11.27 11.47 -13.46
C LYS A 191 -11.55 12.94 -13.81
N LEU A 192 -11.12 13.89 -12.99
CA LEU A 192 -11.19 15.33 -13.29
C LEU A 192 -10.30 15.70 -14.48
N ARG A 193 -9.08 15.14 -14.55
CA ARG A 193 -8.12 15.37 -15.64
C ARG A 193 -8.57 14.75 -16.97
N GLU A 194 -9.17 13.56 -16.94
CA GLU A 194 -9.80 12.94 -18.12
C GLU A 194 -11.02 13.71 -18.59
N ARG A 195 -11.89 14.18 -17.68
CA ARG A 195 -13.03 15.06 -18.02
C ARG A 195 -12.57 16.38 -18.63
N HIS A 196 -11.49 16.98 -18.11
CA HIS A 196 -10.90 18.20 -18.69
C HIS A 196 -10.27 17.95 -20.07
N ALA A 197 -9.53 16.84 -20.24
CA ALA A 197 -8.93 16.46 -21.51
C ALA A 197 -10.00 16.15 -22.58
N TRP A 198 -11.11 15.52 -22.19
CA TRP A 198 -12.25 15.27 -23.06
C TRP A 198 -12.97 16.55 -23.47
N ARG A 199 -13.19 17.49 -22.53
CA ARG A 199 -13.77 18.82 -22.83
C ARG A 199 -12.87 19.67 -23.75
N LYS A 200 -11.54 19.57 -23.60
CA LYS A 200 -10.59 20.30 -24.44
C LYS A 200 -10.60 19.76 -25.88
N ARG A 201 -10.64 18.43 -26.07
CA ARG A 201 -10.73 17.80 -27.39
C ARG A 201 -12.03 18.13 -28.13
N ARG A 202 -13.15 18.27 -27.43
CA ARG A 202 -14.44 18.71 -28.03
C ARG A 202 -14.46 20.18 -28.46
N ARG A 203 -13.60 21.04 -27.87
CA ARG A 203 -13.51 22.47 -28.23
C ARG A 203 -12.54 22.75 -29.38
N THR A 204 -11.59 21.86 -29.64
CA THR A 204 -10.62 21.99 -30.74
C THR A 204 -11.00 21.22 -32.00
N GLY A 205 -12.18 20.59 -32.00
CA GLY A 205 -12.72 19.82 -33.12
C GLY A 205 -13.97 20.46 -33.73
N ASN A 206 -14.01 21.79 -33.81
CA ASN A 206 -15.00 22.57 -34.54
C ASN A 206 -14.29 23.71 -35.27
#